data_AF-A0AAV0Z408-F1
#
_entry.id   AF-A0AAV0Z408-F1
#
_cell.length_a   1.000
_cell.length_b   1.000
_cell.length_c   1.000
_cell.angle_alpha   90.00
_cell.angle_beta   90.00
_cell.angle_gamma   90.00
#
_symmetry.space_group_name_H-M   'P 1'
#
loop_
_entity.id
_entity.type
_entity.pdbx_description
1 polymer ?
#
loop_
_entity_poly.entity_id
_entity_poly.type
_entity_poly.pdbx_seq_one_letter_code
_entity_poly.pdbx_strand_id
1 'polypeptide(L)'
;MKLKSLLSGKMVGHFSNPRSDSFEEKNGVKLSSYKGDNVNGDTFDAISRTPDPHRMVRVNCQSGYSQSLMDVCYWRLCCHAKGQVCQGVLRLVRRINFLFQLIQCFHNLFLDYMKGNIVVVTLQMMKVLHLSL
;
A
#
# COMPACT_ATOMS: atom_id res chain seq x y z
N MET A 1 -23.62 22.28 -1.72
CA MET A 1 -22.15 22.17 -1.93
C MET A 1 -21.63 21.11 -0.96
N LYS A 2 -21.03 20.01 -1.44
CA LYS A 2 -20.50 18.94 -0.57
C LYS A 2 -19.07 19.30 -0.18
N LEU A 3 -18.85 19.71 1.08
CA LEU A 3 -17.51 20.01 1.58
C LEU A 3 -16.77 18.71 1.88
N LYS A 4 -15.52 18.64 1.44
CA LYS A 4 -14.65 17.48 1.68
C LYS A 4 -14.05 17.61 3.07
N SER A 5 -14.33 16.65 3.95
CA SER A 5 -13.68 16.57 5.25
C SER A 5 -12.24 16.08 5.11
N LEU A 6 -11.31 16.80 5.72
CA LEU A 6 -9.93 16.36 5.90
C LEU A 6 -9.84 15.65 7.25
N LEU A 7 -9.46 14.37 7.21
CA LEU A 7 -9.23 13.56 8.41
C LEU A 7 -7.74 13.63 8.76
N SER A 8 -7.42 14.38 9.80
CA SER A 8 -6.07 14.42 10.40
C SER A 8 -6.08 13.67 11.72
N GLY A 9 -5.39 12.53 11.79
CA GLY A 9 -5.21 11.75 13.01
C GLY A 9 -3.78 11.84 13.55
N LYS A 10 -3.61 11.81 14.87
CA LYS A 10 -2.29 11.67 15.51
C LYS A 10 -1.90 10.19 15.51
N MET A 11 -1.10 9.76 14.54
CA MET A 11 -0.71 8.34 14.40
C MET A 11 0.81 8.13 14.43
N VAL A 12 1.57 9.00 13.76
CA VAL A 12 3.02 8.86 13.63
C VAL A 12 3.72 10.05 14.30
N GLY A 13 4.78 9.78 15.05
CA GLY A 13 5.62 10.83 15.65
C GLY A 13 5.10 11.40 16.98
N HIS A 14 3.98 10.93 17.52
CA HIS A 14 3.42 11.42 18.79
C HIS A 14 4.00 10.66 19.99
N PHE A 15 5.30 10.87 20.27
CA PHE A 15 6.04 10.19 21.35
C PHE A 15 6.41 11.12 22.51
N SER A 16 5.99 12.38 22.47
CA SER A 16 6.29 13.40 23.47
C SER A 16 5.01 13.90 24.11
N ASN A 17 4.99 13.92 25.44
CA ASN A 17 3.87 14.40 26.25
C ASN A 17 4.31 15.61 27.07
N PRO A 18 3.87 16.84 26.74
CA PRO A 18 4.16 18.00 27.56
C PRO A 18 3.46 17.84 28.92
N ARG A 19 4.21 18.10 29.99
CA ARG A 19 3.69 18.08 31.36
C ARG A 19 3.79 19.50 31.93
N SER A 20 2.80 19.87 32.73
CA SER A 20 2.82 21.15 33.45
C SER A 20 3.90 21.14 34.53
N ASP A 21 4.03 20.04 35.28
CA ASP A 21 5.03 19.89 36.33
C ASP A 21 6.23 19.06 35.89
N SER A 22 7.41 19.55 36.27
CA SER A 22 8.69 18.92 35.93
C SER A 22 9.00 17.67 36.77
N PHE A 23 8.35 17.53 37.94
CA PHE A 23 8.58 16.44 38.88
C PHE A 23 7.29 15.71 39.23
N GLU A 24 7.41 14.40 39.42
CA GLU A 24 6.38 13.49 39.89
C GLU A 24 6.80 12.98 41.27
N GLU A 25 5.93 13.15 42.26
CA GLU A 25 6.14 12.68 43.64
C GLU A 25 5.27 11.46 43.90
N LYS A 26 5.90 10.35 44.31
CA LYS A 26 5.20 9.12 44.70
C LYS A 26 5.83 8.57 45.96
N ASN A 27 5.01 8.28 46.97
CA ASN A 27 5.45 7.75 48.28
C ASN A 27 6.59 8.58 48.92
N GLY A 28 6.55 9.91 48.79
CA GLY A 28 7.57 10.81 49.33
C GLY A 28 8.87 10.91 48.53
N VAL A 29 9.01 10.17 47.42
CA VAL A 29 10.17 10.24 46.52
C VAL A 29 9.84 11.12 45.32
N LYS A 30 10.70 12.11 45.05
CA LYS A 30 10.56 13.08 43.96
C LYS A 30 11.47 12.70 42.80
N LEU A 31 10.89 12.37 41.63
CA LEU A 31 11.61 12.07 40.39
C LEU A 31 11.13 12.97 39.26
N SER A 32 11.89 13.10 38.17
CA SER A 32 11.44 13.86 37.01
C SER A 32 10.23 13.20 36.34
N SER A 33 9.25 14.00 35.92
CA SER A 33 8.05 13.52 35.25
C SER A 33 8.36 12.78 33.95
N TYR A 34 7.52 11.80 33.61
CA TYR A 34 7.59 11.13 32.32
C TYR A 34 7.13 12.06 31.19
N LYS A 35 8.03 12.34 30.24
CA LYS A 35 7.82 13.27 29.11
C LYS A 35 7.54 12.57 27.78
N GLY A 36 7.40 11.24 27.79
CA GLY A 36 7.23 10.42 26.59
C GLY A 36 8.48 9.63 26.23
N ASP A 37 8.30 8.58 25.41
CA ASP A 37 9.32 7.58 25.07
C ASP A 37 10.53 8.16 24.34
N ASN A 38 10.35 9.33 23.70
CA ASN A 38 11.41 10.05 23.03
C ASN A 38 12.42 10.68 23.99
N VAL A 39 12.03 10.91 25.24
CA VAL A 39 12.85 11.61 26.24
C VAL A 39 13.23 10.66 27.37
N ASN A 40 12.24 10.07 28.05
CA ASN A 40 12.41 9.28 29.26
C ASN A 40 11.69 7.93 29.16
N GLY A 41 11.99 7.00 30.06
CA GLY A 41 11.21 5.79 30.28
C GLY A 41 9.99 6.03 31.17
N ASP A 42 8.98 5.18 31.03
CA ASP A 42 7.74 5.18 31.80
C ASP A 42 7.94 4.73 33.26
N THR A 43 8.87 3.79 33.50
CA THR A 43 9.13 3.24 34.83
C THR A 43 9.58 4.32 35.82
N PHE A 44 9.13 4.19 37.08
CA PHE A 44 9.40 5.17 38.15
C PHE A 44 10.74 4.86 38.84
N ASP A 45 11.81 4.84 38.05
CA ASP A 45 13.18 4.61 38.51
C ASP A 45 14.07 5.80 38.13
N ALA A 46 15.06 6.12 38.97
CA ALA A 46 15.97 7.24 38.71
C ALA A 46 16.70 7.13 37.36
N ILE A 47 17.08 5.90 36.98
CA ILE A 47 17.78 5.61 35.72
C ILE A 47 16.85 5.87 34.53
N SER A 48 15.65 5.29 34.56
CA SER A 48 14.67 5.42 33.47
C SER A 48 14.17 6.85 33.28
N ARG A 49 14.14 7.65 34.35
CA ARG A 49 13.71 9.05 34.32
C ARG A 49 14.79 10.03 33.87
N THR A 50 16.02 9.55 33.64
CA THR A 50 17.11 10.35 33.05
C THR A 50 16.91 10.47 31.53
N PRO A 51 16.93 11.69 30.95
CA PRO A 51 16.81 11.88 29.51
C PRO A 51 17.96 11.24 28.74
N ASP A 52 17.64 10.44 27.72
CA ASP A 52 18.64 9.76 26.87
C ASP A 52 18.49 10.20 25.40
N PRO A 53 19.50 10.88 24.81
CA PRO A 53 19.49 11.28 23.40
C PRO A 53 19.34 10.13 22.41
N HIS A 54 19.79 8.91 22.74
CA HIS A 54 19.67 7.75 21.85
C HIS A 54 18.21 7.33 21.61
N ARG A 55 17.29 7.72 22.50
CA ARG A 55 15.85 7.49 22.33
C ARG A 55 15.28 8.22 21.12
N MET A 56 15.85 9.37 20.75
CA MET A 56 15.43 10.10 19.54
C MET A 56 15.67 9.29 18.26
N VAL A 57 16.81 8.60 18.17
CA VAL A 57 17.13 7.76 17.02
C VAL A 57 16.15 6.59 16.94
N ARG A 58 15.86 5.95 18.07
CA ARG A 58 14.87 4.86 18.17
C ARG A 58 13.49 5.30 17.72
N VAL A 59 13.02 6.44 18.22
CA VAL A 59 11.71 7.00 17.90
C VAL A 59 11.62 7.40 16.42
N ASN A 60 12.71 7.93 15.85
CA ASN A 60 12.77 8.22 14.42
C ASN A 60 12.60 6.95 13.57
N CYS A 61 13.33 5.88 13.91
CA CYS A 61 13.18 4.58 13.23
C CYS A 61 11.76 4.01 13.37
N GLN A 62 11.17 4.07 14.57
CA GLN A 62 9.80 3.61 14.82
C GLN A 62 8.78 4.41 14.02
N SER A 63 8.95 5.74 13.96
CA SER A 63 8.10 6.64 13.17
C SER A 63 8.15 6.30 11.68
N GLY A 64 9.36 6.09 11.13
CA GLY A 64 9.54 5.70 9.72
C GLY A 64 8.86 4.37 9.41
N TYR A 65 8.98 3.38 10.29
CA TYR A 65 8.31 2.10 10.14
C TYR A 65 6.77 2.24 10.19
N SER A 66 6.23 2.94 11.20
CA SER A 66 4.79 3.19 11.31
C SER A 66 4.23 3.95 10.10
N GLN A 67 4.97 4.94 9.57
CA GLN A 67 4.56 5.66 8.35
C GLN A 67 4.49 4.72 7.16
N SER A 68 5.54 3.91 6.94
CA SER A 68 5.58 2.97 5.83
C SER A 68 4.43 1.96 5.87
N LEU A 69 4.05 1.47 7.06
CA LEU A 69 2.90 0.58 7.23
C LEU A 69 1.58 1.29 6.90
N MET A 70 1.43 2.54 7.33
CA MET A 70 0.24 3.35 7.07
C MET A 70 0.07 3.57 5.56
N ASP A 71 1.15 3.88 4.85
CA ASP A 71 1.16 4.06 3.40
C ASP A 71 0.77 2.77 2.67
N VAL A 72 1.30 1.61 3.09
CA VAL A 72 0.94 0.30 2.53
C VAL A 72 -0.52 -0.05 2.79
N CYS A 73 -1.02 0.16 4.01
CA CYS A 73 -2.42 -0.07 4.36
C CYS A 73 -3.35 0.84 3.57
N TYR A 74 -3.00 2.13 3.43
CA TYR A 74 -3.75 3.09 2.63
C TYR A 74 -3.79 2.69 1.16
N TRP A 75 -2.65 2.27 0.60
CA TRP A 75 -2.57 1.77 -0.76
C TRP A 75 -3.47 0.55 -0.97
N ARG A 76 -3.44 -0.41 -0.04
CA ARG A 76 -4.25 -1.63 -0.11
C ARG A 76 -5.74 -1.33 -0.01
N LEU A 77 -6.14 -0.44 0.91
CA LEU A 77 -7.52 0.04 1.03
C LEU A 77 -7.98 0.79 -0.22
N CYS A 78 -7.14 1.67 -0.81
CA CYS A 78 -7.47 2.36 -2.05
C CYS A 78 -7.61 1.39 -3.23
N CYS A 79 -6.76 0.36 -3.32
CA CYS A 79 -6.86 -0.67 -4.34
C CYS A 79 -8.16 -1.47 -4.20
N HIS A 80 -8.58 -1.79 -2.97
CA HIS A 80 -9.83 -2.53 -2.73
C HIS A 80 -11.08 -1.65 -2.94
N ALA A 81 -11.07 -0.42 -2.43
CA ALA A 81 -12.21 0.49 -2.48
C ALA A 81 -12.44 1.11 -3.87
N LYS A 82 -11.38 1.34 -4.66
CA LYS A 82 -11.50 1.95 -5.99
C LYS A 82 -11.28 0.97 -7.14
N GLY A 83 -10.72 -0.22 -6.93
CA GLY A 83 -10.46 -1.21 -8.00
C GLY A 83 -9.54 -0.74 -9.14
N GLN A 84 -9.08 0.52 -9.12
CA GLN A 84 -8.51 1.21 -10.28
C GLN A 84 -7.16 0.66 -10.71
N VAL A 85 -6.30 0.27 -9.76
CA VAL A 85 -4.95 -0.25 -10.06
C VAL A 85 -5.03 -1.65 -10.68
N CYS A 86 -5.92 -2.51 -10.18
CA CYS A 86 -6.10 -3.87 -10.70
C CYS A 86 -6.78 -3.85 -12.10
N GLN A 87 -7.72 -2.92 -12.33
CA GLN A 87 -8.36 -2.80 -13.65
C GLN A 87 -7.43 -2.30 -14.76
N GLY A 88 -6.41 -1.51 -14.46
CA GLY A 88 -5.42 -1.10 -15.46
C GLY A 88 -4.62 -2.29 -16.00
N VAL A 89 -4.07 -3.09 -15.09
CA VAL A 89 -3.29 -4.29 -15.43
C VAL A 89 -4.18 -5.35 -16.09
N LEU A 90 -5.39 -5.59 -15.58
CA LEU A 90 -6.34 -6.55 -16.19
C LEU A 90 -6.77 -6.13 -17.60
N ARG A 91 -6.92 -4.83 -17.87
CA ARG A 91 -7.21 -4.33 -19.23
C ARG A 91 -6.04 -4.57 -20.19
N LEU A 92 -4.81 -4.38 -19.73
CA LEU A 92 -3.62 -4.65 -20.53
C LEU A 92 -3.48 -6.15 -20.82
N VAL A 93 -3.64 -7.01 -19.81
CA VAL A 93 -3.57 -8.48 -19.97
C VAL A 93 -4.67 -8.99 -20.91
N ARG A 94 -5.89 -8.46 -20.82
CA ARG A 94 -6.97 -8.80 -21.77
C ARG A 94 -6.65 -8.41 -23.21
N ARG A 95 -6.01 -7.26 -23.43
CA ARG A 95 -5.56 -6.82 -24.78
C ARG A 95 -4.46 -7.72 -25.33
N ILE A 96 -3.49 -8.10 -24.50
CA ILE A 96 -2.39 -8.98 -24.92
C ILE A 96 -2.93 -10.37 -25.29
N ASN A 97 -3.85 -10.93 -24.50
CA ASN A 97 -4.45 -12.24 -24.80
C ASN A 97 -5.28 -12.23 -26.09
N PHE A 98 -5.99 -11.15 -26.38
CA PHE A 98 -6.72 -11.00 -27.64
C PHE A 98 -5.78 -10.99 -28.87
N LEU A 99 -4.67 -10.25 -28.78
CA LEU A 99 -3.65 -10.24 -29.83
C LEU A 99 -3.02 -11.63 -30.03
N PHE A 100 -2.75 -12.35 -28.93
CA PHE A 100 -2.21 -13.71 -29.01
C PHE A 100 -3.19 -14.69 -29.69
N GLN A 101 -4.49 -14.58 -29.40
CA GLN A 101 -5.52 -15.39 -30.07
C GLN A 101 -5.62 -15.09 -31.56
N LEU A 102 -5.50 -13.82 -31.97
CA LEU A 102 -5.47 -13.45 -33.38
C LEU A 102 -4.27 -14.07 -34.10
N ILE A 103 -3.07 -13.96 -33.51
CA ILE A 103 -1.84 -14.52 -34.08
C ILE A 103 -1.97 -16.04 -34.27
N GLN A 104 -2.50 -16.75 -33.28
CA GLN A 104 -2.74 -18.19 -33.38
C GLN A 104 -3.78 -18.54 -34.46
N CYS A 105 -4.81 -17.71 -34.63
CA CYS A 105 -5.83 -17.93 -35.67
C CYS A 105 -5.24 -17.74 -37.07
N PHE A 106 -4.41 -16.70 -37.29
CA PHE A 106 -3.70 -16.49 -38.56
C PHE A 106 -2.71 -17.61 -38.87
N HIS A 107 -2.00 -18.12 -37.87
CA HIS A 107 -1.08 -19.23 -38.05
C HIS A 107 -1.80 -20.51 -38.51
N ASN A 108 -2.92 -20.85 -37.86
CA ASN A 108 -3.71 -22.02 -38.24
C ASN A 108 -4.36 -21.87 -39.63
N LEU A 109 -4.85 -20.67 -39.96
CA LEU A 109 -5.39 -20.36 -41.29
C LEU A 109 -4.33 -20.54 -42.39
N PHE A 110 -3.09 -20.11 -42.14
CA PHE A 110 -1.98 -20.29 -43.06
C PHE A 110 -1.61 -21.77 -43.26
N LEU A 111 -1.60 -22.56 -42.18
CA LEU A 111 -1.35 -24.00 -42.27
C LEU A 111 -2.46 -24.75 -43.01
N ASP A 112 -3.71 -24.36 -42.80
CA ASP A 112 -4.86 -24.99 -43.46
C ASP A 112 -4.96 -24.60 -44.94
N TYR A 113 -4.51 -23.39 -45.31
CA TYR A 113 -4.33 -22.97 -46.70
C TYR A 113 -3.29 -23.83 -47.43
N MET A 114 -2.12 -24.07 -46.81
CA MET A 114 -1.08 -24.92 -47.39
C MET A 114 -1.49 -26.38 -47.55
N LYS A 115 -2.47 -26.85 -46.77
CA LYS A 115 -3.03 -28.22 -46.85
C LYS A 115 -4.19 -28.36 -47.84
N GLY A 116 -4.63 -27.30 -48.51
CA GLY A 116 -5.67 -27.34 -49.55
C GLY A 116 -7.10 -27.52 -49.03
N ASN A 117 -7.36 -27.36 -47.73
CA ASN A 117 -8.69 -27.53 -47.14
C ASN A 117 -9.53 -26.24 -47.22
N ILE A 118 -10.03 -25.92 -48.42
CA ILE A 118 -10.76 -24.68 -48.73
C ILE A 118 -11.99 -24.45 -47.82
N VAL A 119 -12.69 -25.52 -47.42
CA VAL A 119 -13.89 -25.43 -46.55
C VAL A 119 -13.55 -25.02 -45.11
N VAL A 120 -12.37 -25.39 -44.61
CA VAL A 120 -11.94 -25.06 -43.24
C VAL A 120 -11.48 -23.62 -43.17
N VAL A 121 -10.82 -23.14 -44.23
CA VAL A 121 -10.35 -21.76 -44.38
C VAL A 121 -11.52 -20.76 -44.33
N THR A 122 -12.60 -21.02 -45.08
CA THR A 122 -13.77 -20.11 -45.09
C THR A 122 -14.47 -20.03 -43.73
N LEU A 123 -14.62 -21.16 -43.04
CA LEU A 123 -15.20 -21.21 -41.68
C LEU A 123 -14.31 -20.51 -40.63
N GLN A 124 -12.99 -20.63 -40.73
CA GLN A 124 -12.06 -19.94 -39.83
C GLN A 124 -12.02 -18.43 -40.09
N MET A 125 -12.09 -17.99 -41.36
CA MET A 125 -12.18 -16.55 -41.69
C MET A 125 -13.45 -15.92 -41.12
N MET A 126 -14.58 -16.63 -41.13
CA MET A 126 -15.81 -16.15 -40.48
C MET A 126 -15.66 -15.98 -38.96
N LYS A 127 -14.90 -16.86 -38.29
CA LYS A 127 -14.60 -16.72 -36.85
C LYS A 127 -13.74 -15.49 -36.55
N VAL A 128 -12.74 -15.21 -37.38
CA VAL A 128 -11.89 -14.01 -37.23
C VAL A 128 -12.74 -12.74 -37.37
N LEU A 129 -13.62 -12.69 -38.38
CA LEU A 129 -14.49 -11.54 -38.62
C LEU A 129 -15.42 -11.24 -37.43
N HIS A 130 -15.95 -12.30 -36.78
CA HIS A 130 -16.84 -12.17 -35.64
C HIS A 130 -16.11 -11.81 -34.33
N LEU A 131 -14.81 -12.13 -34.21
CA LEU A 131 -13.98 -11.75 -33.07
C LEU A 131 -13.48 -10.30 -33.13
N SER A 132 -13.49 -9.69 -34.32
CA SER A 132 -13.06 -8.30 -34.55
C SER A 132 -14.18 -7.25 -34.47
N LEU A 133 -15.44 -7.66 -34.32
CA LEU A 133 -16.63 -6.82 -34.09
C LEU A 133 -17.02 -6.84 -32.61
#